data_AF-A0A3A0DXS1-F1
#
_entry.id   AF-A0A3A0DXS1-F1
#
_cell.length_a   1.000
_cell.length_b   1.000
_cell.length_c   1.000
_cell.angle_alpha   90.00
_cell.angle_beta   90.00
_cell.angle_gamma   90.00
#
_symmetry.space_group_name_H-M   'P 1'
#
loop_
_entity.id
_entity.type
_entity.pdbx_description
1 polymer ?
#
loop_
_entity_poly.entity_id
_entity_poly.type
_entity_poly.pdbx_seq_one_letter_code
_entity_poly.pdbx_strand_id
1 'polypeptide(L)'
;MDHAMFASRTRYLHAFLAPVALLALASPLSAETRSGYVAQKLPLEAPAVGLAFDAHGALWVLEEAGFGNNVAHLRPMAPDGSFGAAVEIEGDDPNNFFVGGMAYDPLADRLLITDNTADGRLYAVADGVRQTLATGLSAIAGVAVRSTGEIFVSTALGPGQGGVFQVDRQTGAASPVLGGLDFGAGLAFDNAGDLLVQDAAATAPYLGRLRRVPISQTPGGLSFGQPTPVIDAASAAAGVLVDSEGDVFVTGRGGVYQLSGEPAMESAFFSDDNPQLFATAITLSPDATPFEPFSGPARRVLAVADYGFAIEQPAITLLSPAAPEDFNSSGQVDAGDLAVWSQSFGLSPAGPAIGDADGDGIVAGADLLRWQQSYGASVLLDVSPAQPPVTAVPEPPFCPFLAFFVLFAWQNRARR
;
A
#
# COMPACT_ATOMS: atom_id res chain seq x y z
N MET A 1 -7.47 -11.28 -43.35
CA MET A 1 -7.32 -10.28 -42.28
C MET A 1 -7.25 -10.90 -40.89
N ASP A 2 -7.62 -12.18 -40.70
CA ASP A 2 -7.63 -12.84 -39.37
C ASP A 2 -6.29 -13.39 -38.84
N HIS A 3 -5.31 -13.70 -39.69
CA HIS A 3 -4.05 -14.28 -39.22
C HIS A 3 -3.10 -13.27 -38.54
N ALA A 4 -3.18 -11.98 -38.87
CA ALA A 4 -2.38 -10.94 -38.21
C ALA A 4 -2.91 -10.58 -36.82
N MET A 5 -4.24 -10.64 -36.63
CA MET A 5 -4.89 -10.36 -35.36
C MET A 5 -4.59 -11.47 -34.33
N PHE A 6 -4.62 -12.74 -34.75
CA PHE A 6 -4.23 -13.89 -33.92
C PHE A 6 -2.75 -13.87 -33.53
N ALA A 7 -1.85 -13.52 -34.46
CA ALA A 7 -0.41 -13.44 -34.18
C ALA A 7 -0.04 -12.29 -33.23
N SER A 8 -0.83 -11.20 -33.20
CA SER A 8 -0.67 -10.14 -32.19
C SER A 8 -1.11 -10.62 -30.80
N ARG A 9 -2.26 -11.31 -30.71
CA ARG A 9 -2.79 -11.87 -29.46
C ARG A 9 -1.80 -12.83 -28.78
N THR A 10 -1.07 -13.65 -29.54
CA THR A 10 -0.09 -14.60 -28.98
C THR A 10 1.21 -13.93 -28.51
N ARG A 11 1.62 -12.79 -29.10
CA ARG A 11 2.82 -12.06 -28.67
C ARG A 11 2.58 -11.25 -27.39
N TYR A 12 1.41 -10.62 -27.25
CA TYR A 12 1.02 -9.90 -26.04
C TYR A 12 0.77 -10.85 -24.86
N LEU A 13 0.17 -12.02 -25.12
CA LEU A 13 0.09 -13.11 -24.15
C LEU A 13 1.49 -13.51 -23.68
N HIS A 14 2.46 -13.75 -24.57
CA HIS A 14 3.80 -14.19 -24.17
C HIS A 14 4.66 -13.14 -23.45
N ALA A 15 4.47 -11.84 -23.73
CA ALA A 15 5.22 -10.76 -23.07
C ALA A 15 4.85 -10.57 -21.59
N PHE A 16 3.66 -11.00 -21.17
CA PHE A 16 3.24 -10.95 -19.76
C PHE A 16 3.11 -12.36 -19.13
N LEU A 17 2.79 -13.42 -19.90
CA LEU A 17 2.58 -14.78 -19.39
C LEU A 17 3.84 -15.63 -19.21
N ALA A 18 4.92 -15.36 -19.96
CA ALA A 18 6.10 -16.22 -19.91
C ALA A 18 6.79 -16.27 -18.53
N PRO A 19 6.85 -15.17 -17.75
CA PRO A 19 7.39 -15.21 -16.38
C PRO A 19 6.42 -15.84 -15.37
N VAL A 20 5.12 -15.53 -15.46
CA VAL A 20 4.14 -15.88 -14.43
C VAL A 20 3.76 -17.37 -14.45
N ALA A 21 3.69 -17.99 -15.63
CA ALA A 21 3.23 -19.38 -15.77
C ALA A 21 4.29 -20.46 -15.43
N LEU A 22 5.56 -20.09 -15.18
CA LEU A 22 6.67 -21.05 -15.06
C LEU A 22 7.45 -21.04 -13.73
N LEU A 23 6.90 -20.43 -12.67
CA LEU A 23 7.58 -20.22 -11.38
C LEU A 23 7.23 -21.26 -10.28
N ALA A 24 6.87 -22.49 -10.66
CA ALA A 24 6.32 -23.50 -9.75
C ALA A 24 7.33 -24.30 -8.87
N LEU A 25 8.58 -23.86 -8.65
CA LEU A 25 9.61 -24.71 -8.02
C LEU A 25 10.40 -24.14 -6.83
N ALA A 26 9.99 -23.03 -6.20
CA ALA A 26 10.58 -22.60 -4.92
C ALA A 26 9.64 -22.88 -3.74
N SER A 27 10.21 -23.42 -2.66
CA SER A 27 9.54 -23.72 -1.38
C SER A 27 8.77 -22.51 -0.85
N PRO A 28 7.58 -22.70 -0.26
CA PRO A 28 6.86 -21.60 0.38
C PRO A 28 7.69 -21.04 1.54
N LEU A 29 7.74 -19.72 1.65
CA LEU A 29 8.02 -19.05 2.92
C LEU A 29 6.82 -19.30 3.86
N SER A 30 6.95 -19.00 5.15
CA SER A 30 5.86 -19.03 6.14
C SER A 30 5.23 -17.64 6.30
N ALA A 31 3.94 -17.58 6.62
CA ALA A 31 3.14 -16.38 6.42
C ALA A 31 3.54 -15.42 7.51
N GLU A 32 4.39 -14.48 7.14
CA GLU A 32 5.12 -13.67 8.08
C GLU A 32 4.91 -12.22 7.70
N THR A 33 4.17 -11.54 8.56
CA THR A 33 4.20 -10.07 8.60
C THR A 33 5.39 -9.71 9.47
N ARG A 34 6.23 -8.80 8.99
CA ARG A 34 7.37 -8.32 9.76
C ARG A 34 6.91 -7.82 11.14
N SER A 35 7.62 -8.22 12.19
CA SER A 35 7.35 -7.74 13.55
C SER A 35 7.33 -6.21 13.62
N GLY A 36 6.37 -5.67 14.37
CA GLY A 36 6.05 -4.25 14.43
C GLY A 36 5.06 -3.78 13.37
N TYR A 37 4.56 -4.69 12.53
CA TYR A 37 3.49 -4.44 11.56
C TYR A 37 2.38 -5.47 11.70
N VAL A 38 1.18 -5.07 11.31
CA VAL A 38 -0.04 -5.86 11.33
C VAL A 38 -0.54 -5.98 9.88
N ALA A 39 -0.95 -7.18 9.49
CA ALA A 39 -1.60 -7.43 8.21
C ALA A 39 -3.09 -7.70 8.41
N GLN A 40 -3.93 -6.93 7.73
CA GLN A 40 -5.37 -7.12 7.68
C GLN A 40 -5.80 -7.46 6.26
N LYS A 41 -6.36 -8.66 6.08
CA LYS A 41 -6.97 -9.05 4.81
C LYS A 41 -8.42 -8.58 4.75
N LEU A 42 -8.77 -7.81 3.73
CA LEU A 42 -10.11 -7.33 3.48
C LEU A 42 -10.71 -8.05 2.28
N PRO A 43 -11.82 -8.78 2.43
CA PRO A 43 -12.52 -9.39 1.31
C PRO A 43 -13.17 -8.29 0.44
N LEU A 44 -13.11 -8.50 -0.86
CA LEU A 44 -13.79 -7.73 -1.88
C LEU A 44 -14.90 -8.58 -2.51
N GLU A 45 -15.77 -7.93 -3.28
CA GLU A 45 -16.77 -8.64 -4.09
C GLU A 45 -16.14 -9.24 -5.36
N ALA A 46 -15.01 -8.68 -5.79
CA ALA A 46 -14.29 -9.09 -6.97
C ALA A 46 -12.78 -8.85 -6.86
N PRO A 47 -11.97 -9.48 -7.72
CA PRO A 47 -10.52 -9.34 -7.71
C PRO A 47 -10.07 -7.91 -8.01
N ALA A 48 -9.13 -7.41 -7.19
CA ALA A 48 -8.48 -6.13 -7.40
C ALA A 48 -7.32 -6.25 -8.41
N VAL A 49 -7.29 -5.32 -9.37
CA VAL A 49 -6.26 -5.24 -10.43
C VAL A 49 -5.44 -3.95 -10.36
N GLY A 50 -5.86 -2.98 -9.56
CA GLY A 50 -5.15 -1.71 -9.38
C GLY A 50 -5.53 -1.05 -8.05
N LEU A 51 -4.56 -0.38 -7.43
CA LEU A 51 -4.72 0.35 -6.17
C LEU A 51 -4.10 1.74 -6.27
N ALA A 52 -4.74 2.74 -5.68
CA ALA A 52 -4.15 4.06 -5.47
C ALA A 52 -4.84 4.80 -4.32
N PHE A 53 -4.08 5.44 -3.43
CA PHE A 53 -4.66 6.43 -2.52
C PHE A 53 -4.80 7.79 -3.19
N ASP A 54 -5.90 8.49 -2.91
CA ASP A 54 -6.04 9.91 -3.24
C ASP A 54 -5.44 10.84 -2.17
N ALA A 55 -5.46 12.15 -2.43
CA ALA A 55 -4.93 13.16 -1.51
C ALA A 55 -5.70 13.26 -0.18
N HIS A 56 -6.91 12.71 -0.10
CA HIS A 56 -7.74 12.73 1.10
C HIS A 56 -7.61 11.43 1.92
N GLY A 57 -6.78 10.49 1.45
CA GLY A 57 -6.53 9.21 2.09
C GLY A 57 -7.58 8.14 1.80
N ALA A 58 -8.47 8.35 0.82
CA ALA A 58 -9.34 7.27 0.36
C ALA A 58 -8.55 6.34 -0.56
N LEU A 59 -8.67 5.03 -0.34
CA LEU A 59 -8.09 4.00 -1.20
C LEU A 59 -9.05 3.70 -2.34
N TRP A 60 -8.60 3.91 -3.57
CA TRP A 60 -9.31 3.51 -4.76
C TRP A 60 -8.87 2.11 -5.19
N VAL A 61 -9.84 1.22 -5.34
CA VAL A 61 -9.65 -0.17 -5.76
C VAL A 61 -10.31 -0.34 -7.12
N LEU A 62 -9.54 -0.75 -8.12
CA LEU A 62 -10.06 -1.12 -9.42
C LEU A 62 -10.29 -2.64 -9.45
N GLU A 63 -11.54 -3.04 -9.61
CA GLU A 63 -12.01 -4.42 -9.57
C GLU A 63 -12.41 -4.88 -11.00
N GLU A 64 -12.41 -6.20 -11.25
CA GLU A 64 -13.07 -6.84 -12.41
C GLU A 64 -12.51 -6.58 -13.84
N ALA A 65 -11.23 -6.26 -14.01
CA ALA A 65 -10.60 -6.17 -15.35
C ALA A 65 -10.18 -7.54 -15.94
N GLY A 66 -11.10 -8.51 -15.90
CA GLY A 66 -10.84 -9.89 -16.34
C GLY A 66 -10.71 -10.02 -17.86
N PHE A 67 -9.96 -11.02 -18.32
CA PHE A 67 -9.75 -11.27 -19.75
C PHE A 67 -11.09 -11.53 -20.47
N GLY A 68 -11.35 -10.78 -21.54
CA GLY A 68 -12.61 -10.91 -22.30
C GLY A 68 -13.72 -9.96 -21.82
N ASN A 69 -13.50 -9.20 -20.75
CA ASN A 69 -14.36 -8.12 -20.29
C ASN A 69 -13.71 -6.77 -20.63
N ASN A 70 -14.50 -5.79 -21.06
CA ASN A 70 -14.03 -4.43 -21.31
C ASN A 70 -14.45 -3.44 -20.22
N VAL A 71 -15.10 -3.89 -19.15
CA VAL A 71 -15.54 -3.05 -18.02
C VAL A 71 -14.79 -3.44 -16.76
N ALA A 72 -14.30 -2.46 -16.02
CA ALA A 72 -13.79 -2.60 -14.66
C ALA A 72 -14.60 -1.70 -13.71
N HIS A 73 -14.58 -2.01 -12.42
CA HIS A 73 -15.34 -1.28 -11.40
C HIS A 73 -14.38 -0.56 -10.46
N LEU A 74 -14.41 0.76 -10.46
CA LEU A 74 -13.59 1.58 -9.60
C LEU A 74 -14.35 1.91 -8.32
N ARG A 75 -13.88 1.43 -7.17
CA ARG A 75 -14.56 1.55 -5.88
C ARG A 75 -13.69 2.30 -4.87
N PRO A 76 -14.19 3.38 -4.25
CA PRO A 76 -13.48 4.05 -3.17
C PRO A 76 -13.70 3.32 -1.84
N MET A 77 -12.67 3.26 -1.01
CA MET A 77 -12.72 2.88 0.39
C MET A 77 -12.27 4.09 1.21
N ALA A 78 -13.13 4.58 2.09
CA ALA A 78 -12.83 5.71 2.96
C ALA A 78 -11.78 5.31 4.02
N PRO A 79 -11.11 6.29 4.66
CA PRO A 79 -10.12 6.02 5.72
C PRO A 79 -10.66 5.22 6.92
N ASP A 80 -11.97 5.17 7.11
CA ASP A 80 -12.65 4.35 8.14
C ASP A 80 -12.87 2.88 7.70
N GLY A 81 -12.41 2.53 6.50
CA GLY A 81 -12.56 1.19 5.90
C GLY A 81 -13.92 0.94 5.23
N SER A 82 -14.82 1.92 5.21
CA SER A 82 -16.11 1.77 4.53
C SER A 82 -15.97 1.87 3.01
N PHE A 83 -16.59 0.95 2.27
CA PHE A 83 -16.65 0.99 0.81
C PHE A 83 -17.78 1.89 0.33
N GLY A 84 -17.47 2.78 -0.61
CA GLY A 84 -18.44 3.58 -1.35
C GLY A 84 -19.00 2.85 -2.57
N ALA A 85 -19.82 3.56 -3.35
CA ALA A 85 -20.38 3.03 -4.59
C ALA A 85 -19.28 2.88 -5.66
N ALA A 86 -19.30 1.75 -6.39
CA ALA A 86 -18.44 1.55 -7.54
C ALA A 86 -18.88 2.37 -8.74
N VAL A 87 -17.91 2.79 -9.56
CA VAL A 87 -18.10 3.44 -10.85
C VAL A 87 -17.56 2.54 -11.95
N GLU A 88 -18.36 2.33 -12.99
CA GLU A 88 -17.93 1.57 -14.17
C GLU A 88 -16.92 2.36 -15.01
N ILE A 89 -15.81 1.71 -15.33
CA ILE A 89 -14.77 2.19 -16.23
C ILE A 89 -14.72 1.24 -17.42
N GLU A 90 -15.26 1.67 -18.55
CA GLU A 90 -15.20 0.93 -19.81
C GLU A 90 -13.89 1.25 -20.55
N GLY A 91 -13.18 0.24 -21.04
CA GLY A 91 -12.02 0.35 -21.93
C GLY A 91 -12.44 0.51 -23.41
N ASP A 92 -11.53 1.05 -24.22
CA ASP A 92 -11.79 1.30 -25.65
C ASP A 92 -11.72 0.04 -26.53
N ASP A 93 -11.06 -1.04 -26.10
CA ASP A 93 -11.18 -2.34 -26.78
C ASP A 93 -12.45 -3.04 -26.30
N PRO A 94 -13.42 -3.30 -27.19
CA PRO A 94 -14.72 -3.87 -26.79
C PRO A 94 -14.63 -5.31 -26.29
N ASN A 95 -13.47 -5.97 -26.40
CA ASN A 95 -13.29 -7.35 -25.99
C ASN A 95 -12.37 -7.51 -24.80
N ASN A 96 -11.70 -6.45 -24.35
CA ASN A 96 -10.72 -6.59 -23.28
C ASN A 96 -10.39 -5.24 -22.66
N PHE A 97 -10.24 -5.21 -21.34
CA PHE A 97 -9.61 -4.13 -20.62
C PHE A 97 -8.57 -4.78 -19.71
N PHE A 98 -7.29 -4.58 -20.02
CA PHE A 98 -6.20 -5.22 -19.29
C PHE A 98 -5.35 -4.18 -18.58
N VAL A 99 -5.51 -4.11 -17.27
CA VAL A 99 -4.87 -3.10 -16.43
C VAL A 99 -3.48 -3.56 -16.01
N GLY A 100 -2.48 -2.73 -16.29
CA GLY A 100 -1.10 -2.98 -15.84
C GLY A 100 -0.72 -2.21 -14.57
N GLY A 101 -1.44 -1.16 -14.23
CA GLY A 101 -1.16 -0.29 -13.10
C GLY A 101 -2.15 0.87 -12.97
N MET A 102 -2.21 1.42 -11.75
CA MET A 102 -3.03 2.59 -11.41
C MET A 102 -2.21 3.52 -10.53
N ALA A 103 -2.37 4.83 -10.71
CA ALA A 103 -1.74 5.84 -9.85
C ALA A 103 -2.67 7.03 -9.66
N TYR A 104 -2.49 7.75 -8.55
CA TYR A 104 -3.17 9.02 -8.31
C TYR A 104 -2.32 10.19 -8.83
N ASP A 105 -3.00 11.16 -9.44
CA ASP A 105 -2.42 12.36 -10.00
C ASP A 105 -2.83 13.57 -9.13
N PRO A 106 -1.99 13.99 -8.17
CA PRO A 106 -2.35 14.98 -7.17
C PRO A 106 -2.54 16.39 -7.74
N LEU A 107 -2.00 16.68 -8.93
CA LEU A 107 -2.16 18.00 -9.55
C LEU A 107 -3.52 18.21 -10.22
N ALA A 108 -4.13 17.12 -10.70
CA ALA A 108 -5.40 17.19 -11.41
C ALA A 108 -6.53 16.47 -10.68
N ASP A 109 -6.29 15.99 -9.45
CA ASP A 109 -7.26 15.30 -8.59
C ASP A 109 -8.00 14.19 -9.34
N ARG A 110 -7.21 13.25 -9.88
CA ARG A 110 -7.71 12.20 -10.76
C ARG A 110 -6.88 10.93 -10.66
N LEU A 111 -7.45 9.82 -11.09
CA LEU A 111 -6.76 8.55 -11.21
C LEU A 111 -6.26 8.36 -12.64
N LEU A 112 -5.09 7.75 -12.76
CA LEU A 112 -4.50 7.30 -14.01
C LEU A 112 -4.53 5.78 -14.05
N ILE A 113 -5.08 5.21 -15.12
CA ILE A 113 -5.24 3.75 -15.27
C ILE A 113 -4.64 3.35 -16.61
N THR A 114 -3.73 2.36 -16.60
CA THR A 114 -3.16 1.83 -17.84
C THR A 114 -4.10 0.79 -18.46
N ASP A 115 -4.16 0.77 -19.79
CA ASP A 115 -4.87 -0.23 -20.57
C ASP A 115 -3.92 -0.79 -21.63
N ASN A 116 -3.50 -2.03 -21.44
CA ASN A 116 -2.55 -2.73 -22.31
C ASN A 116 -3.16 -3.17 -23.65
N THR A 117 -4.46 -2.98 -23.86
CA THR A 117 -5.16 -3.51 -25.04
C THR A 117 -4.95 -2.65 -26.29
N ALA A 118 -5.21 -3.22 -27.47
CA ALA A 118 -5.04 -2.57 -28.77
C ALA A 118 -3.64 -1.92 -28.98
N ASP A 119 -3.59 -0.59 -29.13
CA ASP A 119 -2.37 0.21 -29.28
C ASP A 119 -1.82 0.74 -27.93
N GLY A 120 -2.42 0.33 -26.81
CA GLY A 120 -2.05 0.73 -25.46
C GLY A 120 -2.44 2.16 -25.11
N ARG A 121 -3.14 2.34 -23.99
CA ARG A 121 -3.73 3.62 -23.58
C ARG A 121 -3.46 3.95 -22.13
N LEU A 122 -3.45 5.24 -21.85
CA LEU A 122 -3.51 5.78 -20.50
C LEU A 122 -4.84 6.50 -20.34
N TYR A 123 -5.67 6.03 -19.43
CA TYR A 123 -6.92 6.67 -19.05
C TYR A 123 -6.72 7.62 -17.88
N ALA A 124 -7.44 8.73 -17.89
CA ALA A 124 -7.61 9.65 -16.78
C ALA A 124 -9.06 9.57 -16.31
N VAL A 125 -9.28 9.33 -15.02
CA VAL A 125 -10.61 9.20 -14.42
C VAL A 125 -10.76 10.24 -13.32
N ALA A 126 -11.72 11.16 -13.49
CA ALA A 126 -12.07 12.19 -12.53
C ALA A 126 -13.59 12.25 -12.40
N ASP A 127 -14.11 12.39 -11.17
CA ASP A 127 -15.55 12.43 -10.89
C ASP A 127 -16.33 11.26 -11.52
N GLY A 128 -15.70 10.08 -11.59
CA GLY A 128 -16.27 8.89 -12.22
C GLY A 128 -16.33 8.94 -13.76
N VAL A 129 -15.77 9.96 -14.39
CA VAL A 129 -15.73 10.10 -15.85
C VAL A 129 -14.35 9.73 -16.37
N ARG A 130 -14.32 8.70 -17.23
CA ARG A 130 -13.10 8.27 -17.94
C ARG A 130 -12.84 9.11 -19.18
N GLN A 131 -11.59 9.50 -19.39
CA GLN A 131 -11.08 10.13 -20.60
C GLN A 131 -9.79 9.45 -21.05
N THR A 132 -9.54 9.41 -22.36
CA THR A 132 -8.27 8.90 -22.91
C THR A 132 -7.23 10.02 -22.93
N LEU A 133 -6.19 9.88 -22.11
CA LEU A 133 -5.10 10.85 -21.99
C LEU A 133 -3.99 10.61 -23.02
N ALA A 134 -3.63 9.35 -23.24
CA ALA A 134 -2.56 8.96 -24.16
C ALA A 134 -2.92 7.66 -24.89
N THR A 135 -2.38 7.49 -26.10
CA THR A 135 -2.55 6.30 -26.96
C THR A 135 -1.22 5.90 -27.59
N GLY A 136 -1.14 4.74 -28.24
CA GLY A 136 0.07 4.27 -28.92
C GLY A 136 1.19 3.79 -27.99
N LEU A 137 0.86 3.49 -26.73
CA LEU A 137 1.78 2.95 -25.72
C LEU A 137 1.66 1.43 -25.64
N SER A 138 2.05 0.73 -26.72
CA SER A 138 1.92 -0.72 -26.81
C SER A 138 2.50 -1.44 -25.59
N ALA A 139 1.72 -2.37 -25.03
CA ALA A 139 2.06 -3.10 -23.81
C ALA A 139 2.37 -2.21 -22.59
N ILE A 140 1.64 -1.09 -22.45
CA ILE A 140 1.69 -0.24 -21.24
C ILE A 140 1.47 -1.08 -19.98
N ALA A 141 2.30 -0.86 -18.96
CA ALA A 141 2.31 -1.62 -17.72
C ALA A 141 2.04 -0.69 -16.53
N GLY A 142 3.10 -0.14 -15.93
CA GLY A 142 3.01 0.75 -14.79
C GLY A 142 2.81 2.21 -15.17
N VAL A 143 2.31 2.98 -14.21
CA VAL A 143 2.20 4.45 -14.26
C VAL A 143 2.63 5.01 -12.91
N ALA A 144 3.35 6.12 -12.92
CA ALA A 144 3.70 6.89 -11.73
C ALA A 144 3.63 8.39 -12.02
N VAL A 145 3.26 9.17 -11.02
CA VAL A 145 3.21 10.63 -11.09
C VAL A 145 4.25 11.19 -10.14
N ARG A 146 5.14 12.03 -10.67
CA ARG A 146 6.14 12.73 -9.86
C ARG A 146 5.46 13.76 -8.97
N SER A 147 6.05 14.09 -7.82
CA SER A 147 5.54 15.14 -6.92
C SER A 147 5.44 16.52 -7.59
N THR A 148 6.20 16.75 -8.66
CA THR A 148 6.15 17.96 -9.51
C THR A 148 5.13 17.87 -10.65
N GLY A 149 4.46 16.73 -10.82
CA GLY A 149 3.32 16.54 -11.72
C GLY A 149 3.57 15.77 -13.01
N GLU A 150 4.82 15.50 -13.37
CA GLU A 150 5.13 14.77 -14.61
C GLU A 150 4.65 13.32 -14.50
N ILE A 151 4.04 12.83 -15.58
CA ILE A 151 3.49 11.47 -15.67
C ILE A 151 4.49 10.59 -16.39
N PHE A 152 4.81 9.44 -15.80
CA PHE A 152 5.67 8.43 -16.40
C PHE A 152 4.90 7.13 -16.53
N VAL A 153 5.10 6.46 -17.66
CA VAL A 153 4.52 5.16 -17.96
C VAL A 153 5.61 4.21 -18.43
N SER A 154 5.44 2.94 -18.12
CA SER A 154 6.33 1.89 -18.58
C SER A 154 5.64 1.00 -19.62
N THR A 155 6.45 0.33 -20.43
CA THR A 155 5.99 -0.63 -21.43
C THR A 155 6.81 -1.92 -21.30
N ALA A 156 6.15 -3.06 -21.45
CA ALA A 156 6.76 -4.38 -21.34
C ALA A 156 6.54 -5.20 -22.63
N LEU A 157 7.35 -4.91 -23.64
CA LEU A 157 7.23 -5.54 -24.98
C LEU A 157 8.02 -6.84 -25.11
N GLY A 158 8.74 -7.24 -24.06
CA GLY A 158 9.61 -8.41 -24.04
C GLY A 158 11.08 -8.05 -24.09
N PRO A 159 11.97 -9.05 -24.30
CA PRO A 159 13.40 -8.93 -23.99
C PRO A 159 14.08 -7.73 -24.68
N GLY A 160 14.47 -6.74 -23.89
CA GLY A 160 15.11 -5.50 -24.30
C GLY A 160 14.24 -4.56 -25.17
N GLN A 161 12.94 -4.81 -25.27
CA GLN A 161 12.02 -4.05 -26.14
C GLN A 161 11.15 -3.06 -25.36
N GLY A 162 11.02 -3.23 -24.05
CA GLY A 162 10.30 -2.32 -23.19
C GLY A 162 11.08 -1.03 -22.89
N GLY A 163 10.38 -0.07 -22.28
CA GLY A 163 10.92 1.23 -21.94
C GLY A 163 10.01 2.06 -21.06
N VAL A 164 10.53 3.18 -20.59
CA VAL A 164 9.79 4.23 -19.86
C VAL A 164 9.59 5.43 -20.77
N PHE A 165 8.42 6.04 -20.70
CA PHE A 165 8.06 7.25 -21.40
C PHE A 165 7.51 8.29 -20.43
N GLN A 166 7.84 9.56 -20.68
CA GLN A 166 7.17 10.69 -20.06
C GLN A 166 5.97 11.09 -20.92
N VAL A 167 4.77 11.16 -20.33
CA VAL A 167 3.54 11.54 -21.02
C VAL A 167 3.24 13.00 -20.75
N ASP A 168 3.10 13.78 -21.83
CA ASP A 168 2.65 15.16 -21.75
C ASP A 168 1.17 15.22 -21.34
N ARG A 169 0.89 15.96 -20.28
CA ARG A 169 -0.43 16.00 -19.64
C ARG A 169 -1.52 16.65 -20.49
N GLN A 170 -1.15 17.47 -21.47
CA GLN A 170 -2.09 18.25 -22.27
C GLN A 170 -2.36 17.58 -23.62
N THR A 171 -1.30 17.06 -24.24
CA THR A 171 -1.33 16.53 -25.61
C THR A 171 -1.37 15.00 -25.65
N GLY A 172 -1.02 14.32 -24.55
CA GLY A 172 -0.85 12.87 -24.51
C GLY A 172 0.42 12.37 -25.21
N ALA A 173 1.29 13.28 -25.69
CA ALA A 173 2.51 12.88 -26.38
C ALA A 173 3.47 12.16 -25.43
N ALA A 174 3.94 10.98 -25.83
CA ALA A 174 4.88 10.17 -25.06
C ALA A 174 6.32 10.36 -25.57
N SER A 175 7.23 10.79 -24.70
CA SER A 175 8.66 10.97 -25.00
C SER A 175 9.50 9.91 -24.30
N PRO A 176 10.47 9.26 -24.97
CA PRO A 176 11.25 8.18 -24.38
C PRO A 176 12.18 8.68 -23.26
N VAL A 177 12.29 7.89 -22.20
CA VAL A 177 13.09 8.16 -20.99
C VAL A 177 14.17 7.10 -20.82
N LEU A 178 13.76 5.83 -20.85
CA LEU A 178 14.62 4.66 -20.68
C LEU A 178 14.18 3.59 -21.67
N GLY A 179 15.12 2.85 -22.26
CA GLY A 179 14.84 1.67 -23.09
C GLY A 179 15.54 0.43 -22.54
N GLY A 180 15.27 -0.72 -23.15
CA GLY A 180 15.94 -1.98 -22.79
C GLY A 180 15.35 -2.63 -21.53
N LEU A 181 14.07 -2.40 -21.25
CA LEU A 181 13.34 -3.20 -20.26
C LEU A 181 12.93 -4.54 -20.88
N ASP A 182 12.93 -5.59 -20.06
CA ASP A 182 12.51 -6.92 -20.47
C ASP A 182 10.99 -7.10 -20.21
N PHE A 183 10.61 -7.63 -19.05
CA PHE A 183 9.22 -7.93 -18.68
C PHE A 183 8.80 -7.22 -17.41
N GLY A 184 7.53 -6.81 -17.31
CA GLY A 184 7.03 -6.06 -16.15
C GLY A 184 7.67 -4.69 -16.02
N ALA A 185 6.94 -3.71 -15.47
CA ALA A 185 7.62 -2.47 -15.07
C ALA A 185 6.85 -1.62 -14.07
N GLY A 186 7.11 -1.85 -12.78
CA GLY A 186 6.76 -0.92 -11.72
C GLY A 186 7.59 0.36 -11.81
N LEU A 187 6.97 1.49 -11.46
CA LEU A 187 7.59 2.80 -11.43
C LEU A 187 7.32 3.46 -10.07
N ALA A 188 8.33 4.09 -9.49
CA ALA A 188 8.20 4.94 -8.31
C ALA A 188 9.25 6.06 -8.37
N PHE A 189 9.11 7.06 -7.49
CA PHE A 189 10.14 8.07 -7.29
C PHE A 189 10.71 7.94 -5.89
N ASP A 190 12.02 8.09 -5.76
CA ASP A 190 12.64 8.22 -4.45
C ASP A 190 12.56 9.66 -3.92
N ASN A 191 13.00 9.86 -2.67
CA ASN A 191 12.93 11.17 -2.01
C ASN A 191 13.86 12.24 -2.62
N ALA A 192 14.83 11.84 -3.46
CA ALA A 192 15.61 12.79 -4.27
C ALA A 192 14.86 13.21 -5.54
N GLY A 193 13.75 12.55 -5.85
CA GLY A 193 12.94 12.75 -7.05
C GLY A 193 13.51 12.02 -8.26
N ASP A 194 14.40 11.05 -8.06
CA ASP A 194 14.91 10.15 -9.08
C ASP A 194 13.91 9.02 -9.34
N LEU A 195 13.90 8.50 -10.56
CA LEU A 195 12.97 7.45 -10.96
C LEU A 195 13.54 6.07 -10.62
N LEU A 196 12.78 5.28 -9.88
CA LEU A 196 13.02 3.85 -9.72
C LEU A 196 12.20 3.08 -10.77
N VAL A 197 12.89 2.22 -11.52
CA VAL A 197 12.31 1.38 -12.57
C VAL A 197 12.57 -0.08 -12.22
N GLN A 198 11.49 -0.80 -11.94
CA GLN A 198 11.54 -2.25 -11.75
C GLN A 198 11.30 -2.93 -13.10
N ASP A 199 11.95 -4.04 -13.37
CA ASP A 199 11.55 -5.00 -14.41
C ASP A 199 12.02 -6.42 -14.02
N ALA A 200 11.70 -7.40 -14.84
CA ALA A 200 12.03 -8.81 -14.65
C ALA A 200 12.91 -9.29 -15.79
N ALA A 201 14.01 -9.98 -15.48
CA ALA A 201 14.93 -10.52 -16.47
C ALA A 201 14.22 -11.44 -17.48
N ALA A 202 14.65 -11.38 -18.74
CA ALA A 202 14.06 -12.18 -19.82
C ALA A 202 14.21 -13.71 -19.69
N THR A 203 15.09 -14.18 -18.80
CA THR A 203 15.45 -15.59 -18.65
C THR A 203 15.00 -16.13 -17.32
N ALA A 204 14.49 -17.36 -17.32
CA ALA A 204 14.19 -18.08 -16.09
C ALA A 204 15.38 -18.03 -15.11
N PRO A 205 15.16 -17.73 -13.81
CA PRO A 205 13.86 -17.70 -13.14
C PRO A 205 13.14 -16.33 -13.14
N TYR A 206 13.40 -15.44 -14.10
CA TYR A 206 12.73 -14.14 -14.26
C TYR A 206 12.91 -13.21 -13.05
N LEU A 207 14.13 -13.17 -12.51
CA LEU A 207 14.46 -12.35 -11.35
C LEU A 207 14.21 -10.87 -11.64
N GLY A 208 13.70 -10.17 -10.63
CA GLY A 208 13.50 -8.75 -10.67
C GLY A 208 14.82 -7.99 -10.65
N ARG A 209 14.82 -6.86 -11.35
CA ARG A 209 15.87 -5.85 -11.33
C ARG A 209 15.23 -4.52 -10.99
N LEU A 210 15.87 -3.76 -10.12
CA LEU A 210 15.49 -2.39 -9.82
C LEU A 210 16.66 -1.49 -10.21
N ARG A 211 16.36 -0.46 -11.01
CA ARG A 211 17.33 0.54 -11.47
C ARG A 211 16.89 1.93 -11.04
N ARG A 212 17.85 2.76 -10.64
CA ARG A 212 17.63 4.19 -10.39
C ARG A 212 18.04 4.99 -11.62
N VAL A 213 17.19 5.89 -12.07
CA VAL A 213 17.44 6.83 -13.17
C VAL A 213 17.46 8.24 -12.57
N PRO A 214 18.64 8.89 -12.50
CA PRO A 214 18.73 10.25 -11.98
C PRO A 214 17.89 11.23 -12.81
N ILE A 215 17.15 12.11 -12.15
CA ILE A 215 16.35 13.16 -12.81
C ILE A 215 16.85 14.52 -12.38
N SER A 216 17.09 15.38 -13.37
CA SER A 216 17.45 16.78 -13.14
C SER A 216 16.53 17.71 -13.93
N GLN A 217 16.14 18.83 -13.31
CA GLN A 217 15.39 19.88 -13.98
C GLN A 217 16.36 20.78 -14.77
N THR A 218 16.07 21.00 -16.05
CA THR A 218 16.77 21.97 -16.89
C THR A 218 15.79 23.02 -17.44
N PRO A 219 16.26 24.14 -18.01
CA PRO A 219 15.38 25.08 -18.71
C PRO A 219 14.63 24.47 -19.89
N GLY A 220 15.14 23.38 -20.47
CA GLY A 220 14.50 22.64 -21.58
C GLY A 220 13.57 21.52 -21.14
N GLY A 221 13.30 21.37 -19.83
CA GLY A 221 12.54 20.26 -19.26
C GLY A 221 13.40 19.30 -18.45
N LEU A 222 12.90 18.10 -18.20
CA LEU A 222 13.62 17.08 -17.45
C LEU A 222 14.79 16.50 -18.27
N SER A 223 15.90 16.20 -17.59
CA SER A 223 17.04 15.48 -18.12
C SER A 223 17.29 14.22 -17.30
N PHE A 224 17.56 13.12 -18.00
CA PHE A 224 17.68 11.78 -17.43
C PHE A 224 19.15 11.33 -17.44
N GLY A 225 19.65 10.91 -16.27
CA GLY A 225 21.00 10.40 -16.08
C GLY A 225 21.16 8.95 -16.55
N GLN A 226 22.39 8.43 -16.42
CA GLN A 226 22.64 7.01 -16.67
C GLN A 226 21.99 6.14 -15.58
N PRO A 227 21.23 5.09 -15.95
CA PRO A 227 20.64 4.19 -14.97
C PRO A 227 21.71 3.45 -14.17
N THR A 228 21.53 3.36 -12.85
CA THR A 228 22.38 2.58 -11.96
C THR A 228 21.58 1.43 -11.33
N PRO A 229 22.17 0.22 -11.18
CA PRO A 229 21.49 -0.89 -10.53
C PRO A 229 21.33 -0.62 -9.03
N VAL A 230 20.14 -0.91 -8.51
CA VAL A 230 19.87 -0.99 -7.06
C VAL A 230 19.96 -2.46 -6.63
N ILE A 231 19.28 -3.36 -7.35
CA ILE A 231 19.35 -4.81 -7.19
C ILE A 231 19.10 -5.49 -8.55
N ASP A 232 19.78 -6.59 -8.85
CA ASP A 232 19.69 -7.30 -10.15
C ASP A 232 19.12 -8.73 -10.06
N ALA A 233 18.86 -9.20 -8.84
CA ALA A 233 18.47 -10.59 -8.56
C ALA A 233 17.39 -10.68 -7.47
N ALA A 234 16.38 -9.80 -7.55
CA ALA A 234 15.25 -9.79 -6.63
C ALA A 234 14.24 -10.90 -6.96
N SER A 235 13.56 -11.41 -5.95
CA SER A 235 12.38 -12.28 -6.12
C SER A 235 11.18 -11.47 -6.57
N ALA A 236 11.09 -10.21 -6.11
CA ALA A 236 10.08 -9.24 -6.48
C ALA A 236 10.37 -8.58 -7.83
N ALA A 237 9.37 -8.47 -8.70
CA ALA A 237 9.54 -7.97 -10.07
C ALA A 237 8.33 -7.20 -10.62
N ALA A 238 7.38 -6.80 -9.77
CA ALA A 238 6.12 -6.18 -10.18
C ALA A 238 6.04 -4.69 -9.80
N GLY A 239 5.50 -4.38 -8.62
CA GLY A 239 5.30 -3.01 -8.13
C GLY A 239 6.45 -2.55 -7.26
N VAL A 240 6.73 -1.26 -7.30
CA VAL A 240 7.71 -0.58 -6.44
C VAL A 240 7.04 0.62 -5.80
N LEU A 241 7.42 0.88 -4.55
CA LEU A 241 6.97 1.99 -3.72
C LEU A 241 8.17 2.50 -2.93
N VAL A 242 8.23 3.81 -2.69
CA VAL A 242 9.18 4.42 -1.75
C VAL A 242 8.37 5.22 -0.74
N ASP A 243 8.67 5.07 0.55
CA ASP A 243 8.05 5.90 1.58
C ASP A 243 8.82 7.21 1.82
N SER A 244 8.31 8.04 2.74
CA SER A 244 8.92 9.32 3.09
C SER A 244 10.27 9.21 3.79
N GLU A 245 10.57 8.06 4.38
CA GLU A 245 11.84 7.77 5.03
C GLU A 245 12.90 7.31 4.02
N GLY A 246 12.47 6.86 2.84
CA GLY A 246 13.32 6.39 1.75
C GLY A 246 13.42 4.87 1.67
N ASP A 247 12.61 4.15 2.46
CA ASP A 247 12.52 2.71 2.38
C ASP A 247 11.85 2.30 1.08
N VAL A 248 12.44 1.31 0.42
CA VAL A 248 11.97 0.81 -0.87
C VAL A 248 11.26 -0.51 -0.66
N PHE A 249 9.96 -0.51 -0.98
CA PHE A 249 9.12 -1.70 -0.98
C PHE A 249 8.91 -2.17 -2.41
N VAL A 250 8.99 -3.48 -2.62
CA VAL A 250 8.79 -4.11 -3.92
C VAL A 250 7.85 -5.31 -3.78
N THR A 251 7.06 -5.57 -4.80
CA THR A 251 6.12 -6.68 -4.82
C THR A 251 6.48 -7.74 -5.86
N GLY A 252 6.09 -8.97 -5.58
CA GLY A 252 6.18 -10.05 -6.53
C GLY A 252 5.61 -11.33 -5.99
N ARG A 253 6.30 -12.44 -6.27
CA ARG A 253 5.83 -13.78 -5.89
C ARG A 253 5.73 -13.88 -4.37
N GLY A 254 4.55 -14.17 -3.84
CA GLY A 254 4.35 -14.41 -2.42
C GLY A 254 4.41 -13.17 -1.53
N GLY A 255 4.23 -11.94 -2.05
CA GLY A 255 3.90 -10.77 -1.24
C GLY A 255 4.79 -9.53 -1.44
N VAL A 256 5.07 -8.84 -0.33
CA VAL A 256 5.81 -7.57 -0.25
C VAL A 256 7.18 -7.81 0.37
N TYR A 257 8.19 -7.17 -0.20
CA TYR A 257 9.57 -7.21 0.25
C TYR A 257 10.10 -5.80 0.45
N GLN A 258 11.04 -5.64 1.38
CA GLN A 258 11.77 -4.38 1.57
C GLN A 258 13.22 -4.56 1.12
N LEU A 259 13.74 -3.57 0.40
CA LEU A 259 15.15 -3.48 0.03
C LEU A 259 15.90 -2.62 1.05
N SER A 260 17.04 -3.13 1.54
CA SER A 260 17.86 -2.41 2.51
C SER A 260 19.35 -2.70 2.32
N GLY A 261 20.21 -1.79 2.80
CA GLY A 261 21.67 -1.93 2.76
C GLY A 261 22.31 -1.51 1.44
N GLU A 262 23.64 -1.57 1.41
CA GLU A 262 24.48 -1.20 0.26
C GLU A 262 25.60 -2.26 0.10
N PRO A 263 25.54 -3.16 -0.91
CA PRO A 263 24.50 -3.26 -1.94
C PRO A 263 23.14 -3.68 -1.37
N ALA A 264 22.06 -3.30 -2.06
CA ALA A 264 20.71 -3.57 -1.59
C ALA A 264 20.41 -5.08 -1.54
N MET A 265 19.80 -5.50 -0.43
CA MET A 265 19.33 -6.86 -0.21
C MET A 265 17.81 -6.86 -0.05
N GLU A 266 17.17 -7.86 -0.65
CA GLU A 266 15.74 -8.10 -0.52
C GLU A 266 15.45 -8.92 0.75
N SER A 267 14.48 -8.46 1.54
CA SER A 267 13.99 -9.13 2.73
C SER A 267 12.47 -9.21 2.70
N ALA A 268 11.89 -10.34 3.10
CA ALA A 268 10.44 -10.45 3.21
C ALA A 268 9.91 -9.39 4.19
N PHE A 269 8.81 -8.75 3.82
CA PHE A 269 8.10 -7.79 4.65
C PHE A 269 6.70 -8.32 5.00
N PHE A 270 6.02 -8.89 4.00
CA PHE A 270 4.77 -9.60 4.17
C PHE A 270 4.69 -10.75 3.15
N SER A 271 4.24 -11.93 3.59
CA SER A 271 3.95 -13.06 2.71
C SER A 271 2.65 -13.76 3.10
N ASP A 272 1.87 -14.19 2.11
CA ASP A 272 0.64 -14.96 2.29
C ASP A 272 0.83 -16.48 2.11
N ASP A 273 2.09 -16.94 2.03
CA ASP A 273 2.53 -18.31 1.79
C ASP A 273 2.08 -18.95 0.50
N ASN A 274 1.46 -18.17 -0.38
CA ASN A 274 0.99 -18.70 -1.63
C ASN A 274 1.98 -18.37 -2.75
N PRO A 275 2.90 -19.29 -3.11
CA PRO A 275 3.85 -19.07 -4.19
C PRO A 275 3.20 -18.93 -5.58
N GLN A 276 1.88 -19.13 -5.68
CA GLN A 276 1.09 -18.94 -6.91
C GLN A 276 0.48 -17.54 -7.01
N LEU A 277 0.47 -16.77 -5.92
CA LEU A 277 -0.02 -15.40 -5.89
C LEU A 277 1.14 -14.43 -6.12
N PHE A 278 0.83 -13.40 -6.91
CA PHE A 278 1.74 -12.32 -7.22
C PHE A 278 1.08 -11.03 -6.73
N ALA A 279 1.76 -10.34 -5.83
CA ALA A 279 1.37 -8.98 -5.48
C ALA A 279 1.70 -8.07 -6.67
N THR A 280 0.69 -7.55 -7.36
CA THR A 280 0.85 -6.79 -8.61
C THR A 280 0.64 -5.30 -8.45
N ALA A 281 -0.13 -4.88 -7.44
CA ALA A 281 -0.36 -3.49 -7.11
C ALA A 281 0.02 -3.23 -5.65
N ILE A 282 0.70 -2.10 -5.43
CA ILE A 282 1.10 -1.60 -4.12
C ILE A 282 0.86 -0.10 -4.08
N THR A 283 0.38 0.41 -2.97
CA THR A 283 0.23 1.85 -2.75
C THR A 283 0.35 2.17 -1.26
N LEU A 284 0.72 3.41 -0.94
CA LEU A 284 0.90 3.90 0.41
C LEU A 284 0.01 5.11 0.63
N SER A 285 -0.65 5.17 1.78
CA SER A 285 -1.43 6.33 2.18
C SER A 285 -0.56 7.59 2.24
N PRO A 286 -1.06 8.77 1.82
CA PRO A 286 -0.28 10.01 1.79
C PRO A 286 0.25 10.44 3.17
N ASP A 287 -0.46 10.07 4.23
CA ASP A 287 -0.12 10.41 5.62
C ASP A 287 0.71 9.31 6.33
N ALA A 288 1.31 8.37 5.58
CA ALA A 288 2.01 7.21 6.14
C ALA A 288 3.34 7.53 6.83
N THR A 289 3.50 8.69 7.47
CA THR A 289 4.81 9.15 7.95
C THR A 289 4.86 9.19 9.49
N PRO A 290 5.85 8.55 10.13
CA PRO A 290 6.76 7.55 9.57
C PRO A 290 6.09 6.18 9.37
N PHE A 291 6.44 5.41 8.33
CA PHE A 291 5.97 4.02 8.15
C PHE A 291 6.92 3.04 8.83
N GLU A 292 7.07 3.18 10.15
CA GLU A 292 8.09 2.48 10.94
C GLU A 292 7.48 1.44 11.89
N PRO A 293 8.22 0.38 12.28
CA PRO A 293 7.72 -0.64 13.20
C PRO A 293 7.21 0.01 14.50
N PHE A 294 6.05 -0.42 14.97
CA PHE A 294 5.42 0.06 16.21
C PHE A 294 5.10 1.57 16.26
N SER A 295 5.11 2.28 15.12
CA SER A 295 4.75 3.71 15.08
C SER A 295 3.25 3.98 15.23
N GLY A 296 2.42 2.93 15.30
CA GLY A 296 0.97 2.99 15.38
C GLY A 296 0.29 3.17 14.01
N PRO A 297 -0.97 2.71 13.88
CA PRO A 297 -1.63 2.60 12.58
C PRO A 297 -2.16 3.91 12.01
N ALA A 298 -2.04 5.05 12.70
CA ALA A 298 -2.67 6.36 12.47
C ALA A 298 -2.82 6.82 11.00
N ARG A 299 -3.71 6.16 10.25
CA ARG A 299 -3.85 6.21 8.78
C ARG A 299 -2.59 5.85 7.99
N ARG A 300 -1.66 5.11 8.60
CA ARG A 300 -0.43 4.62 7.97
C ARG A 300 -0.70 3.26 7.37
N VAL A 301 -1.07 3.24 6.10
CA VAL A 301 -1.55 2.04 5.42
C VAL A 301 -0.79 1.85 4.11
N LEU A 302 -0.13 0.71 4.00
CA LEU A 302 0.35 0.17 2.73
C LEU A 302 -0.69 -0.87 2.27
N ALA A 303 -1.30 -0.64 1.12
CA ALA A 303 -2.26 -1.56 0.53
C ALA A 303 -1.60 -2.36 -0.59
N VAL A 304 -1.85 -3.67 -0.61
CA VAL A 304 -1.38 -4.59 -1.64
C VAL A 304 -2.53 -5.44 -2.17
N ALA A 305 -2.56 -5.63 -3.48
CA ALA A 305 -3.49 -6.55 -4.14
C ALA A 305 -2.72 -7.74 -4.71
N ASP A 306 -3.19 -8.93 -4.36
CA ASP A 306 -2.66 -10.19 -4.86
C ASP A 306 -3.47 -10.60 -6.10
N TYR A 307 -2.87 -10.40 -7.27
CA TYR A 307 -3.43 -10.81 -8.54
C TYR A 307 -2.57 -11.93 -9.15
N GLY A 308 -3.02 -13.17 -9.01
CA GLY A 308 -2.45 -14.30 -9.72
C GLY A 308 -3.15 -14.52 -11.05
N PHE A 309 -2.41 -14.62 -12.15
CA PHE A 309 -2.96 -14.95 -13.48
C PHE A 309 -3.67 -16.31 -13.55
N ALA A 310 -3.52 -17.16 -12.53
CA ALA A 310 -4.20 -18.45 -12.39
C ALA A 310 -5.17 -18.50 -11.19
N ILE A 311 -5.05 -17.57 -10.23
CA ILE A 311 -5.87 -17.50 -9.02
C ILE A 311 -6.07 -16.03 -8.70
N GLU A 312 -7.30 -15.56 -8.89
CA GLU A 312 -7.69 -14.21 -8.56
C GLU A 312 -8.29 -14.20 -7.15
N GLN A 313 -7.69 -13.44 -6.24
CA GLN A 313 -8.22 -13.27 -4.88
C GLN A 313 -9.14 -12.06 -4.87
N PRO A 314 -10.42 -12.21 -4.49
CA PRO A 314 -11.29 -11.07 -4.24
C PRO A 314 -10.95 -10.51 -2.85
N ALA A 315 -9.74 -9.98 -2.70
CA ALA A 315 -9.26 -9.39 -1.45
C ALA A 315 -8.08 -8.45 -1.69
N ILE A 316 -7.91 -7.50 -0.77
CA ILE A 316 -6.67 -6.75 -0.59
C ILE A 316 -6.08 -7.04 0.79
N THR A 317 -4.79 -6.86 0.94
CA THR A 317 -4.12 -6.85 2.24
C THR A 317 -3.70 -5.43 2.57
N LEU A 318 -4.02 -4.99 3.78
CA LEU A 318 -3.57 -3.74 4.36
C LEU A 318 -2.48 -4.03 5.39
N LEU A 319 -1.34 -3.37 5.25
CA LEU A 319 -0.23 -3.42 6.19
C LEU A 319 -0.16 -2.08 6.92
N SER A 320 -0.11 -2.13 8.24
CA SER A 320 0.01 -0.95 9.10
C SER A 320 1.00 -1.21 10.23
N PRO A 321 1.72 -0.19 10.71
CA PRO A 321 2.50 -0.31 11.93
C PRO A 321 1.62 -0.72 13.12
N ALA A 322 2.10 -1.68 13.90
CA ALA A 322 1.48 -2.05 15.17
C ALA A 322 1.45 -0.85 16.12
N ALA A 323 0.51 -0.84 17.06
CA ALA A 323 0.59 0.10 18.17
C ALA A 323 1.79 -0.26 19.07
N PRO A 324 2.46 0.70 19.74
CA PRO A 324 3.52 0.40 20.69
C PRO A 324 3.10 -0.59 21.78
N GLU A 325 1.81 -0.62 22.15
CA GLU A 325 1.23 -1.51 23.15
C GLU A 325 0.89 -2.93 22.65
N ASP A 326 0.89 -3.15 21.33
CA ASP A 326 0.70 -4.46 20.68
C ASP A 326 2.06 -5.14 20.46
N PHE A 327 2.68 -5.54 21.57
CA PHE A 327 4.05 -6.05 21.61
C PHE A 327 4.27 -7.28 20.74
N ASN A 328 3.23 -8.10 20.52
CA ASN A 328 3.31 -9.28 19.66
C ASN A 328 2.88 -9.03 18.21
N SER A 329 2.46 -7.80 17.87
CA SER A 329 2.04 -7.39 16.52
C SER A 329 0.85 -8.20 15.99
N SER A 330 -0.05 -8.64 16.88
CA SER A 330 -1.24 -9.42 16.50
C SER A 330 -2.37 -8.55 15.96
N GLY A 331 -2.27 -7.23 16.08
CA GLY A 331 -3.32 -6.27 15.76
C GLY A 331 -4.31 -6.04 16.90
N GLN A 332 -4.10 -6.64 18.08
CA GLN A 332 -4.95 -6.49 19.26
C GLN A 332 -4.08 -6.22 20.48
N VAL A 333 -4.49 -5.29 21.33
CA VAL A 333 -3.84 -5.05 22.63
C VAL A 333 -4.55 -5.89 23.69
N ASP A 334 -4.02 -7.07 23.99
CA ASP A 334 -4.69 -8.07 24.82
C ASP A 334 -3.74 -8.82 25.79
N ALA A 335 -4.22 -9.94 26.34
CA ALA A 335 -3.46 -10.74 27.30
C ALA A 335 -2.19 -11.37 26.70
N GLY A 336 -2.11 -11.52 25.38
CA GLY A 336 -0.93 -11.93 24.64
C GLY A 336 0.21 -10.92 24.78
N ASP A 337 -0.09 -9.62 24.72
CA ASP A 337 0.92 -8.57 24.94
C ASP A 337 1.34 -8.49 26.41
N LEU A 338 0.39 -8.63 27.34
CA LEU A 338 0.73 -8.70 28.76
C LEU A 338 1.70 -9.85 29.06
N ALA A 339 1.55 -10.99 28.35
CA ALA A 339 2.48 -12.10 28.48
C ALA A 339 3.89 -11.72 28.02
N VAL A 340 4.03 -10.98 26.92
CA VAL A 340 5.33 -10.44 26.45
C VAL A 340 5.93 -9.50 27.48
N TRP A 341 5.18 -8.49 27.95
CA TRP A 341 5.64 -7.56 28.98
C TRP A 341 6.09 -8.27 30.25
N SER A 342 5.30 -9.25 30.74
CA SER A 342 5.59 -9.95 31.98
C SER A 342 6.87 -10.80 31.92
N GLN A 343 7.21 -11.34 30.75
CA GLN A 343 8.44 -12.10 30.52
C GLN A 343 9.66 -11.21 30.42
N SER A 344 9.47 -9.96 30.01
CA SER A 344 10.53 -8.98 29.75
C SER A 344 10.70 -7.94 30.85
N PHE A 345 9.89 -7.99 31.92
CA PHE A 345 9.94 -7.00 32.99
C PHE A 345 11.35 -6.83 33.57
N GLY A 346 11.85 -5.60 33.56
CA GLY A 346 13.18 -5.21 34.02
C GLY A 346 14.31 -5.36 32.99
N LEU A 347 14.01 -5.73 31.74
CA LEU A 347 15.00 -5.75 30.65
C LEU A 347 15.37 -4.33 30.20
N SER A 348 16.65 -4.15 29.85
CA SER A 348 17.20 -2.96 29.20
C SER A 348 18.52 -3.31 28.48
N PRO A 349 18.81 -2.76 27.29
CA PRO A 349 17.92 -1.91 26.50
C PRO A 349 16.72 -2.69 25.98
N ALA A 350 15.58 -2.02 25.87
CA ALA A 350 14.33 -2.58 25.39
C ALA A 350 13.77 -1.77 24.22
N GLY A 351 12.79 -2.37 23.55
CA GLY A 351 11.98 -1.72 22.53
C GLY A 351 10.58 -2.35 22.51
N PRO A 352 9.65 -1.82 21.71
CA PRO A 352 8.24 -2.18 21.81
C PRO A 352 7.95 -3.68 21.67
N ALA A 353 8.65 -4.38 20.77
CA ALA A 353 8.48 -5.83 20.56
C ALA A 353 8.71 -6.70 21.82
N ILE A 354 9.35 -6.15 22.86
CA ILE A 354 9.57 -6.84 24.13
C ILE A 354 8.89 -6.16 25.31
N GLY A 355 7.98 -5.22 25.09
CA GLY A 355 7.17 -4.61 26.16
C GLY A 355 7.55 -3.20 26.58
N ASP A 356 8.42 -2.50 25.85
CA ASP A 356 8.73 -1.08 26.07
C ASP A 356 7.78 -0.21 25.23
N ALA A 357 6.60 0.08 25.81
CA ALA A 357 5.54 0.82 25.15
C ALA A 357 5.81 2.33 25.12
N ASP A 358 6.52 2.88 26.11
CA ASP A 358 6.79 4.32 26.18
C ASP A 358 8.07 4.76 25.45
N GLY A 359 8.91 3.79 25.06
CA GLY A 359 10.11 3.99 24.25
C GLY A 359 11.29 4.53 25.05
N ASP A 360 11.30 4.37 26.38
CA ASP A 360 12.39 4.83 27.24
C ASP A 360 13.60 3.86 27.29
N GLY A 361 13.46 2.68 26.68
CA GLY A 361 14.49 1.66 26.59
C GLY A 361 14.51 0.71 27.79
N ILE A 362 13.49 0.69 28.64
CA ILE A 362 13.36 -0.19 29.82
C ILE A 362 11.93 -0.73 29.90
N VAL A 363 11.78 -2.05 30.10
CA VAL A 363 10.45 -2.64 30.35
C VAL A 363 10.07 -2.48 31.83
N ALA A 364 9.22 -1.51 32.14
CA ALA A 364 8.84 -1.14 33.49
C ALA A 364 7.32 -0.93 33.66
N GLY A 365 6.93 -0.41 34.82
CA GLY A 365 5.52 -0.17 35.15
C GLY A 365 4.86 0.93 34.31
N ALA A 366 5.64 1.82 33.70
CA ALA A 366 5.13 2.86 32.80
C ALA A 366 4.57 2.25 31.51
N ASP A 367 5.25 1.23 30.96
CA ASP A 367 4.77 0.47 29.80
C ASP A 367 3.50 -0.30 30.09
N LEU A 368 3.45 -0.95 31.26
CA LEU A 368 2.25 -1.65 31.71
C LEU A 368 1.06 -0.70 31.81
N LEU A 369 1.29 0.53 32.30
CA LEU A 369 0.23 1.54 32.39
C LEU A 369 -0.27 1.95 31.00
N ARG A 370 0.63 2.12 30.01
CA ARG A 370 0.23 2.37 28.62
C ARG A 370 -0.59 1.22 28.05
N TRP A 371 -0.10 -0.02 28.18
CA TRP A 371 -0.84 -1.21 27.77
C TRP A 371 -2.22 -1.30 28.43
N GLN A 372 -2.32 -1.03 29.73
CA GLN A 372 -3.60 -1.04 30.47
C GLN A 372 -4.59 -0.01 29.92
N GLN A 373 -4.11 1.19 29.54
CA GLN A 373 -4.96 2.24 28.96
C GLN A 373 -5.46 1.87 27.57
N SER A 374 -4.69 1.06 26.83
CA SER A 374 -5.01 0.62 25.48
C SER A 374 -5.63 -0.79 25.43
N TYR A 375 -5.89 -1.44 26.56
CA TYR A 375 -6.42 -2.81 26.58
C TYR A 375 -7.77 -2.92 25.85
N GLY A 376 -7.84 -3.87 24.91
CA GLY A 376 -9.00 -4.07 24.04
C GLY A 376 -8.99 -3.18 22.78
N ALA A 377 -7.98 -2.34 22.58
CA ALA A 377 -7.78 -1.66 21.31
C ALA A 377 -7.47 -2.68 20.20
N SER A 378 -7.94 -2.40 18.99
CA SER A 378 -7.68 -3.23 17.81
C SER A 378 -7.32 -2.32 16.63
N VAL A 379 -6.38 -2.77 15.81
CA VAL A 379 -5.82 -2.03 14.66
C VAL A 379 -6.71 -2.11 13.42
N LEU A 380 -7.88 -2.77 13.49
CA LEU A 380 -8.84 -2.74 12.38
C LEU A 380 -9.12 -1.27 12.04
N LEU A 381 -8.91 -0.87 10.77
CA LEU A 381 -9.27 0.45 10.23
C LEU A 381 -10.50 0.95 10.99
N ASP A 382 -10.41 2.12 11.61
CA ASP A 382 -11.35 2.61 12.63
C ASP A 382 -12.80 2.57 12.11
N VAL A 383 -13.45 1.39 12.19
CA VAL A 383 -14.84 1.16 11.78
C VAL A 383 -15.81 1.71 12.82
N SER A 384 -15.30 2.49 13.78
CA SER A 384 -16.10 3.11 14.80
C SER A 384 -16.90 4.25 14.15
N PRO A 385 -18.23 4.13 14.02
CA PRO A 385 -19.03 5.30 13.66
C PRO A 385 -18.74 6.36 14.71
N ALA A 386 -18.46 7.60 14.27
CA ALA A 386 -18.19 8.75 15.12
C ALA A 386 -19.02 8.65 16.41
N GLN A 387 -18.35 8.48 17.56
CA GLN A 387 -19.05 8.30 18.83
C GLN A 387 -20.06 9.44 18.97
N PRO A 388 -21.36 9.15 19.23
CA PRO A 388 -22.28 10.21 19.57
C PRO A 388 -21.70 10.96 20.78
N PRO A 389 -21.85 12.30 20.85
CA PRO A 389 -21.29 13.07 21.94
C PRO A 389 -21.68 12.41 23.25
N VAL A 390 -20.67 12.06 24.06
CA VAL A 390 -20.89 11.50 25.40
C VAL A 390 -21.75 12.48 26.17
N THR A 391 -23.04 12.17 26.27
CA THR A 391 -23.92 12.86 27.20
C THR A 391 -23.33 12.62 28.56
N ALA A 392 -22.85 13.70 29.21
CA ALA A 392 -22.32 13.64 30.55
C ALA A 392 -23.25 12.78 31.42
N VAL A 393 -22.69 11.73 32.01
CA VAL A 393 -23.40 10.90 32.98
C VAL A 393 -23.93 11.86 34.05
N PRO A 394 -25.25 11.92 34.31
CA PRO A 394 -25.77 12.79 35.34
C PRO A 394 -25.10 12.42 36.67
N GLU A 395 -24.42 13.38 37.28
CA GLU A 395 -23.91 13.20 38.63
C GLU A 395 -25.10 12.84 39.54
N PRO A 396 -24.99 11.81 40.39
CA PRO A 396 -26.02 11.54 41.37
C PRO A 396 -26.23 12.80 42.21
N PRO A 397 -27.48 13.21 42.50
CA PRO A 397 -27.73 14.45 43.21
C PRO A 397 -26.99 14.41 44.55
N PHE A 398 -26.06 15.36 44.72
CA PHE A 398 -25.40 15.71 45.96
C PHE A 398 -26.42 15.65 47.11
N CYS A 399 -26.23 14.71 48.05
CA CYS A 399 -26.90 14.74 49.35
C CYS A 399 -26.04 15.57 50.31
N PRO A 400 -26.40 16.84 50.62
CA PRO A 400 -25.66 17.58 51.62
C PRO A 400 -26.03 17.05 53.01
N PHE A 401 -25.14 16.26 53.62
CA PHE A 401 -25.12 16.10 55.07
C PHE A 401 -24.68 17.45 55.66
N LEU A 402 -25.67 18.28 55.99
CA LEU A 402 -25.44 19.54 56.67
C LEU A 402 -25.03 19.26 58.12
N ALA A 403 -23.86 19.78 58.48
CA ALA A 403 -23.37 19.88 59.84
C ALA A 403 -24.39 20.60 60.74
N PHE A 404 -24.82 19.94 61.81
CA PHE A 404 -25.46 20.58 62.96
C PHE A 404 -24.75 20.12 64.23
N PHE A 405 -23.64 20.76 64.53
CA PHE A 405 -23.14 20.84 65.90
C PHE A 405 -23.00 22.32 66.25
N VAL A 406 -23.33 22.64 67.50
CA VAL A 406 -23.13 23.91 68.23
C VAL A 406 -24.42 24.71 68.46
N LEU A 407 -24.90 24.57 69.71
CA LEU A 407 -25.62 25.51 70.60
C LEU A 407 -27.01 25.04 71.06
N PHE A 408 -27.05 24.32 72.18
CA PHE A 408 -27.97 24.62 73.29
C PHE A 408 -27.47 23.96 74.58
N ALA A 409 -26.45 24.56 75.19
CA ALA A 409 -26.10 24.34 76.59
C ALA A 409 -26.26 25.67 77.33
N TRP A 410 -27.50 26.11 77.47
CA TRP A 410 -27.86 27.15 78.44
C TRP A 410 -29.27 26.90 78.95
N GLN A 411 -29.42 27.06 80.26
CA GLN A 411 -30.65 26.90 81.06
C GLN A 411 -31.00 25.48 81.51
N ASN A 412 -30.29 25.02 82.55
CA ASN A 412 -30.96 24.54 83.77
C ASN A 412 -30.05 24.70 84.99
N ARG A 413 -29.99 25.93 85.51
CA ARG A 413 -29.69 26.19 86.91
C ARG A 413 -30.82 27.07 87.47
N ALA A 414 -31.35 26.64 88.61
CA ALA A 414 -32.34 27.25 89.48
C ALA A 414 -33.83 27.03 89.13
N ARG A 415 -34.46 26.07 89.84
CA ARG A 415 -35.41 26.35 90.95
C ARG A 415 -36.04 25.06 91.49
N ARG A 416 -35.48 24.51 92.58
CA ARG A 416 -36.11 24.34 93.92
C ARG A 416 -35.29 23.39 94.77
#